data_AF-A0A950DPI0-F1
#
_entry.id   AF-A0A950DPI0-F1
#
_cell.length_a   1.000
_cell.length_b   1.000
_cell.length_c   1.000
_cell.angle_alpha   90.00
_cell.angle_beta   90.00
_cell.angle_gamma   90.00
#
_symmetry.space_group_name_H-M   'P 1'
#
loop_
_entity.id
_entity.type
_entity.pdbx_description
1 polymer ?
#
loop_
_entity_poly.entity_id
_entity_poly.type
_entity_poly.pdbx_seq_one_letter_code
_entity_poly.pdbx_strand_id
1 'polypeptide(L)'
;MARLIAATLTLGAGVAAAVANPGHAATPTFAPLHRLPALGSAHIWSIAVSPTTPSTILVGTDSGVYTSRDSGASFTLTARGGRVWVVGFDARTGAEAFAGTDGHGVIASADAGSTWGPSSTGLNNLDVRSLAFGLDGIAAGTDSGVYESSDGHGWHDTGLDGDTVSTLAVAANSPQFTVVAGIDDGNLTPGFLYRSAGGGTWQPLQSGLPAGAVASALTSGPIDQAVPTRPLVLVTSKGVYRSGDSGTTWTPSNGVPATLVATTAAYDPLDPSVVYAGADQGGSTGGDMLRSTDSGMTFAIADTGLPSSTKNVEAIGIGPTNPLTVVVALDPPSGGASLYAMADSSLPAPPQLAPEAPGAPVTTVVSTPHATPSPSRPPSRTSPTPQPATGFAAFAQNAFHWPTPLVFEIILVLLIIYLLVRWRQRYYVEGPP
;
A
#
# COMPACT_ATOMS: atom_id res chain seq x y z
N MET A 1 54.60 -23.65 -39.37
CA MET A 1 53.29 -22.99 -39.29
C MET A 1 52.60 -23.45 -38.01
N ALA A 2 52.71 -22.68 -36.93
CA ALA A 2 52.07 -22.97 -35.65
C ALA A 2 51.19 -21.77 -35.28
N ARG A 3 49.91 -22.04 -35.00
CA ARG A 3 48.91 -21.02 -34.63
C ARG A 3 49.08 -20.65 -33.16
N LEU A 4 49.27 -19.36 -32.89
CA LEU A 4 49.14 -18.76 -31.56
C LEU A 4 47.66 -18.41 -31.33
N ILE A 5 47.04 -18.96 -30.28
CA ILE A 5 45.78 -18.45 -29.74
C ILE A 5 46.16 -17.65 -28.50
N ALA A 6 45.94 -16.33 -28.55
CA ALA A 6 45.97 -15.47 -27.38
C ALA A 6 44.58 -15.48 -26.74
N ALA A 7 44.52 -15.85 -25.47
CA ALA A 7 43.37 -15.64 -24.60
C ALA A 7 43.89 -15.03 -23.29
N THR A 8 42.99 -14.34 -22.59
CA THR A 8 43.10 -13.66 -21.27
C THR A 8 43.36 -12.14 -21.33
N LEU A 9 42.68 -11.29 -20.57
CA LEU A 9 41.78 -11.48 -19.41
C LEU A 9 40.88 -10.23 -19.28
N THR A 10 39.56 -10.37 -19.24
CA THR A 10 38.64 -9.34 -18.71
C THR A 10 38.32 -9.66 -17.26
N LEU A 11 38.70 -8.78 -16.35
CA LEU A 11 38.34 -8.84 -14.92
C LEU A 11 36.87 -8.45 -14.75
N GLY A 12 35.99 -9.44 -14.59
CA GLY A 12 34.68 -9.26 -13.98
C GLY A 12 34.81 -9.41 -12.47
N ALA A 13 34.47 -8.37 -11.71
CA ALA A 13 34.38 -8.44 -10.26
C ALA A 13 33.19 -9.34 -9.87
N GLY A 14 33.50 -10.49 -9.29
CA GLY A 14 32.54 -11.51 -8.90
C GLY A 14 31.87 -11.20 -7.58
N VAL A 15 30.57 -11.50 -7.51
CA VAL A 15 29.96 -12.06 -6.31
C VAL A 15 30.70 -13.37 -6.04
N ALA A 16 31.32 -13.50 -4.86
CA ALA A 16 32.03 -14.72 -4.49
C ALA A 16 31.03 -15.89 -4.42
N ALA A 17 31.00 -16.71 -5.47
CA ALA A 17 30.36 -18.02 -5.42
C ALA A 17 31.17 -18.91 -4.46
N ALA A 18 30.66 -19.11 -3.26
CA ALA A 18 31.16 -20.14 -2.36
C ALA A 18 30.96 -21.50 -3.04
N VAL A 19 32.04 -22.29 -3.14
CA VAL A 19 31.99 -23.67 -3.62
C VAL A 19 31.17 -24.48 -2.61
N ALA A 20 29.91 -24.78 -2.96
CA ALA A 20 29.04 -25.60 -2.13
C ALA A 20 29.45 -27.08 -2.21
N ASN A 21 29.66 -27.70 -1.05
CA ASN A 21 29.61 -29.15 -0.89
C ASN A 21 28.21 -29.65 -1.30
N PRO A 22 28.07 -30.74 -2.06
CA PRO A 22 26.76 -31.26 -2.45
C PRO A 22 26.16 -32.04 -1.28
N GLY A 23 25.36 -31.36 -0.46
CA GLY A 23 24.60 -31.98 0.62
C GLY A 23 23.97 -30.93 1.51
N HIS A 24 22.67 -30.68 1.30
CA HIS A 24 21.81 -29.64 1.88
C HIS A 24 21.91 -28.29 1.16
N ALA A 25 20.82 -27.88 0.50
CA ALA A 25 20.66 -26.51 0.01
C ALA A 25 20.84 -25.56 1.20
N ALA A 26 21.72 -24.58 1.06
CA ALA A 26 21.97 -23.60 2.12
C ALA A 26 20.67 -22.84 2.42
N THR A 27 20.32 -22.72 3.70
CA THR A 27 19.18 -21.90 4.12
C THR A 27 19.39 -20.47 3.60
N PRO A 28 18.42 -19.90 2.86
CA PRO A 28 18.46 -18.51 2.44
C PRO A 28 18.77 -17.61 3.63
N THR A 29 19.73 -16.70 3.49
CA THR A 29 20.23 -15.86 4.59
C THR A 29 20.37 -14.42 4.11
N PHE A 30 19.84 -13.48 4.90
CA PHE A 30 20.00 -12.06 4.67
C PHE A 30 21.45 -11.62 4.93
N ALA A 31 21.98 -10.79 4.05
CA ALA A 31 23.26 -10.12 4.21
C ALA A 31 23.09 -8.60 4.14
N PRO A 32 23.87 -7.82 4.92
CA PRO A 32 23.77 -6.37 4.88
C PRO A 32 24.20 -5.80 3.52
N LEU A 33 23.45 -4.82 3.03
CA LEU A 33 23.83 -3.99 1.89
C LEU A 33 24.65 -2.77 2.36
N HIS A 34 25.23 -2.02 1.41
CA HIS A 34 25.93 -0.79 1.75
C HIS A 34 24.97 0.27 2.31
N ARG A 35 25.48 1.06 3.26
CA ARG A 35 24.71 2.13 3.90
C ARG A 35 24.38 3.23 2.90
N LEU A 36 23.21 3.84 3.07
CA LEU A 36 22.82 5.04 2.34
C LEU A 36 23.71 6.23 2.81
N PRO A 37 24.49 6.85 1.91
CA PRO A 37 25.41 7.90 2.31
C PRO A 37 24.66 9.13 2.80
N ALA A 38 25.06 9.67 3.95
CA ALA A 38 24.46 10.87 4.57
C ALA A 38 22.98 10.73 5.00
N LEU A 39 22.44 9.51 5.14
CA LEU A 39 21.10 9.29 5.70
C LEU A 39 21.02 9.71 7.18
N GLY A 40 22.07 9.47 7.97
CA GLY A 40 22.07 9.78 9.40
C GLY A 40 21.02 8.98 10.17
N SER A 41 20.11 9.66 10.87
CA SER A 41 19.00 9.07 11.61
C SER A 41 17.66 9.09 10.85
N ALA A 42 17.68 9.42 9.55
CA ALA A 42 16.47 9.45 8.73
C ALA A 42 15.91 8.04 8.47
N HIS A 43 14.60 7.99 8.24
CA HIS A 43 13.85 6.76 8.02
C HIS A 43 13.87 6.30 6.56
N ILE A 44 13.68 4.99 6.36
CA ILE A 44 13.44 4.36 5.05
C ILE A 44 11.98 3.93 5.00
N TRP A 45 11.21 4.48 4.04
CA TRP A 45 9.76 4.26 3.95
C TRP A 45 9.37 3.23 2.89
N SER A 46 10.17 3.10 1.82
CA SER A 46 9.80 2.24 0.69
C SER A 46 11.02 1.76 -0.08
N ILE A 47 10.92 0.56 -0.64
CA ILE A 47 11.94 -0.06 -1.50
C ILE A 47 11.26 -0.60 -2.75
N ALA A 48 11.82 -0.33 -3.92
CA ALA A 48 11.43 -0.96 -5.17
C ALA A 48 12.65 -1.52 -5.89
N VAL A 49 12.56 -2.76 -6.37
CA VAL A 49 13.55 -3.38 -7.24
C VAL A 49 13.04 -3.34 -8.67
N SER A 50 13.87 -2.88 -9.61
CA SER A 50 13.42 -2.75 -11.00
C SER A 50 13.08 -4.12 -11.60
N PRO A 51 11.90 -4.26 -12.23
CA PRO A 51 11.48 -5.53 -12.81
C PRO A 51 12.25 -5.88 -14.09
N THR A 52 12.81 -4.89 -14.78
CA THR A 52 13.57 -5.09 -16.03
C THR A 52 15.07 -5.15 -15.79
N THR A 53 15.56 -4.50 -14.72
CA THR A 53 16.99 -4.47 -14.37
C THR A 53 17.16 -4.64 -12.85
N PRO A 54 17.11 -5.87 -12.30
CA PRO A 54 17.09 -6.10 -10.84
C PRO A 54 18.32 -5.60 -10.06
N SER A 55 19.40 -5.19 -10.72
CA SER A 55 20.50 -4.48 -10.07
C SER A 55 20.16 -3.03 -9.70
N THR A 56 19.06 -2.49 -10.23
CA THR A 56 18.52 -1.18 -9.89
C THR A 56 17.57 -1.29 -8.71
N ILE A 57 17.89 -0.59 -7.62
CA ILE A 57 17.08 -0.54 -6.40
C ILE A 57 16.81 0.92 -6.07
N LEU A 58 15.54 1.26 -5.87
CA LEU A 58 15.10 2.57 -5.38
C LEU A 58 14.75 2.46 -3.91
N VAL A 59 15.12 3.48 -3.14
CA VAL A 59 14.82 3.56 -1.71
C VAL A 59 14.26 4.96 -1.40
N GLY A 60 13.00 5.01 -1.01
CA GLY A 60 12.34 6.22 -0.52
C GLY A 60 12.68 6.48 0.95
N THR A 61 13.09 7.71 1.26
CA THR A 61 13.58 8.09 2.60
C THR A 61 13.04 9.47 2.99
N ASP A 62 13.27 9.90 4.24
CA ASP A 62 12.98 11.30 4.65
C ASP A 62 13.77 12.35 3.85
N SER A 63 14.88 11.97 3.20
CA SER A 63 15.76 12.90 2.46
C SER A 63 15.50 12.95 0.96
N GLY A 64 14.73 12.00 0.43
CA GLY A 64 14.50 11.82 -1.00
C GLY A 64 14.69 10.37 -1.45
N VAL A 65 14.98 10.18 -2.74
CA VAL A 65 15.17 8.86 -3.35
C VAL A 65 16.65 8.53 -3.46
N TYR A 66 17.08 7.43 -2.84
CA TYR A 66 18.37 6.81 -3.12
C TYR A 66 18.22 5.74 -4.20
N THR A 67 19.17 5.70 -5.12
CA THR A 67 19.23 4.72 -6.20
C THR A 67 20.53 3.95 -6.15
N SER A 68 20.44 2.62 -6.20
CA SER A 68 21.55 1.71 -6.51
C SER A 68 21.42 1.22 -7.95
N ARG A 69 22.54 0.91 -8.59
CA ARG A 69 22.63 0.26 -9.92
C ARG A 69 23.42 -1.04 -9.91
N ASP A 70 23.89 -1.44 -8.74
CA ASP A 70 24.83 -2.52 -8.49
C ASP A 70 24.33 -3.45 -7.36
N SER A 71 23.01 -3.68 -7.32
CA SER A 71 22.36 -4.59 -6.38
C SER A 71 22.62 -4.24 -4.91
N GLY A 72 22.73 -2.94 -4.60
CA GLY A 72 22.94 -2.42 -3.25
C GLY A 72 24.40 -2.37 -2.81
N ALA A 73 25.35 -2.55 -3.73
CA ALA A 73 26.78 -2.34 -3.44
C ALA A 73 27.13 -0.85 -3.33
N SER A 74 26.35 0.07 -3.90
CA SER A 74 26.43 1.50 -3.65
C SER A 74 25.08 2.17 -3.88
N PHE A 75 24.86 3.31 -3.21
CA PHE A 75 23.65 4.11 -3.34
C PHE A 75 23.99 5.59 -3.55
N THR A 76 23.23 6.25 -4.42
CA THR A 76 23.34 7.68 -4.70
C THR A 76 22.00 8.35 -4.44
N LEU A 77 21.98 9.48 -3.73
CA LEU A 77 20.78 10.31 -3.57
C LEU A 77 20.47 11.03 -4.89
N THR A 78 19.47 10.56 -5.61
CA THR A 78 19.12 10.97 -6.98
C THR A 78 17.92 11.93 -7.05
N ALA A 79 17.04 11.90 -6.05
CA ALA A 79 16.02 12.93 -5.83
C ALA A 79 16.24 13.57 -4.46
N ARG A 80 16.13 14.89 -4.38
CA ARG A 80 16.24 15.67 -3.13
C ARG A 80 14.98 16.50 -2.99
N GLY A 81 14.64 16.86 -1.75
CA GLY A 81 13.63 17.88 -1.52
C GLY A 81 12.60 17.53 -0.46
N GLY A 82 12.70 16.38 0.20
CA GLY A 82 11.79 16.02 1.29
C GLY A 82 11.57 14.52 1.38
N ARG A 83 10.60 14.15 2.21
CA ARG A 83 10.21 12.77 2.45
C ARG A 83 9.58 12.16 1.20
N VAL A 84 9.99 10.93 0.92
CA VAL A 84 9.40 10.06 -0.10
C VAL A 84 8.74 8.89 0.60
N TRP A 85 7.41 8.82 0.54
CA TRP A 85 6.63 7.77 1.17
C TRP A 85 6.71 6.46 0.41
N VAL A 86 6.65 6.53 -0.92
CA VAL A 86 6.55 5.36 -1.79
C VAL A 86 7.39 5.54 -3.05
N VAL A 87 8.06 4.48 -3.48
CA VAL A 87 8.71 4.38 -4.79
C VAL A 87 8.19 3.14 -5.52
N GLY A 88 8.15 3.17 -6.84
CA GLY A 88 7.76 2.01 -7.63
C GLY A 88 8.06 2.17 -9.11
N PHE A 89 7.92 1.08 -9.85
CA PHE A 89 8.10 1.03 -11.30
C PHE A 89 6.76 0.82 -11.98
N ASP A 90 6.59 1.44 -13.14
CA ASP A 90 5.44 1.23 -13.99
C ASP A 90 5.29 -0.25 -14.37
N ALA A 91 4.15 -0.86 -14.07
CA ALA A 91 3.87 -2.25 -14.43
C ALA A 91 3.77 -2.47 -15.95
N ARG A 92 3.49 -1.43 -16.74
CA ARG A 92 3.30 -1.51 -18.20
C ARG A 92 4.62 -1.66 -18.94
N THR A 93 5.64 -0.92 -18.50
CA THR A 93 6.95 -0.85 -19.17
C THR A 93 8.08 -1.44 -18.33
N GLY A 94 7.96 -1.39 -17.00
CA GLY A 94 9.01 -1.78 -16.06
C GLY A 94 10.25 -0.89 -16.08
N ALA A 95 10.22 0.23 -16.81
CA ALA A 95 11.38 1.10 -17.06
C ALA A 95 11.24 2.47 -16.39
N GLU A 96 10.04 3.06 -16.44
CA GLU A 96 9.75 4.32 -15.78
C GLU A 96 9.51 4.09 -14.29
N ALA A 97 10.07 4.97 -13.46
CA ALA A 97 9.91 4.95 -12.02
C ALA A 97 9.11 6.16 -11.53
N PHE A 98 8.34 5.96 -10.47
CA PHE A 98 7.54 6.99 -9.82
C PHE A 98 7.81 7.01 -8.32
N ALA A 99 7.67 8.19 -7.73
CA ALA A 99 7.73 8.35 -6.28
C ALA A 99 6.62 9.29 -5.78
N GLY A 100 5.94 8.86 -4.72
CA GLY A 100 5.00 9.68 -3.97
C GLY A 100 5.72 10.41 -2.84
N THR A 101 5.47 11.71 -2.74
CA THR A 101 6.23 12.61 -1.85
C THR A 101 5.33 13.29 -0.84
N ASP A 102 5.95 13.79 0.23
CA ASP A 102 5.34 14.69 1.22
C ASP A 102 5.36 16.12 0.67
N GLY A 103 4.18 16.66 0.34
CA GLY A 103 3.98 18.03 -0.12
C GLY A 103 4.38 18.37 -1.57
N HIS A 104 4.94 17.45 -2.34
CA HIS A 104 5.41 17.71 -3.72
C HIS A 104 4.70 16.86 -4.81
N GLY A 105 3.74 16.03 -4.42
CA GLY A 105 2.94 15.18 -5.30
C GLY A 105 3.71 13.95 -5.80
N VAL A 106 3.53 13.62 -7.07
CA VAL A 106 4.26 12.54 -7.73
C VAL A 106 5.43 13.12 -8.53
N ILE A 107 6.60 12.53 -8.36
CA ILE A 107 7.74 12.72 -9.27
C ILE A 107 7.96 11.45 -10.09
N ALA A 108 8.42 11.62 -11.34
CA ALA A 108 8.66 10.54 -12.28
C ALA A 108 10.11 10.57 -12.80
N SER A 109 10.59 9.41 -13.22
CA SER A 109 11.92 9.20 -13.74
C SER A 109 11.88 8.25 -14.94
N ALA A 110 12.13 8.81 -16.12
CA ALA A 110 12.19 8.04 -17.38
C ALA A 110 13.48 7.21 -17.53
N ASP A 111 14.45 7.39 -16.63
CA ASP A 111 15.77 6.75 -16.69
C ASP A 111 16.03 5.84 -15.48
N ALA A 112 14.98 5.19 -14.96
CA ALA A 112 15.02 4.22 -13.85
C ALA A 112 15.62 4.79 -12.55
N GLY A 113 15.23 6.01 -12.20
CA GLY A 113 15.58 6.68 -10.95
C GLY A 113 16.86 7.50 -10.99
N SER A 114 17.50 7.68 -12.16
CA SER A 114 18.74 8.49 -12.26
C SER A 114 18.45 9.98 -12.16
N THR A 115 17.39 10.46 -12.82
CA THR A 115 16.91 11.83 -12.78
C THR A 115 15.40 11.87 -12.59
N TRP A 116 14.91 12.89 -11.89
CA TRP A 116 13.51 13.00 -11.47
C TRP A 116 12.92 14.35 -11.86
N GLY A 117 11.67 14.33 -12.32
CA GLY A 117 10.89 15.52 -12.65
C GLY A 117 9.47 15.47 -12.08
N PRO A 118 8.78 16.62 -11.97
CA PRO A 118 7.40 16.67 -11.48
C PRO A 118 6.44 15.93 -12.42
N SER A 119 5.45 15.25 -11.85
CA SER A 119 4.48 14.41 -12.56
C SER A 119 3.09 14.48 -11.94
N SER A 120 2.72 15.64 -11.40
CA SER A 120 1.54 15.83 -10.52
C SER A 120 0.37 16.56 -11.17
N THR A 121 0.29 16.63 -12.51
CA THR A 121 -0.78 17.40 -13.16
C THR A 121 -2.14 16.80 -12.84
N GLY A 122 -3.03 17.58 -12.20
CA GLY A 122 -4.38 17.13 -11.81
C GLY A 122 -4.51 16.61 -10.37
N LEU A 123 -3.40 16.50 -9.63
CA LEU A 123 -3.43 16.24 -8.18
C LEU A 123 -3.71 17.54 -7.42
N ASN A 124 -4.80 17.58 -6.65
CA ASN A 124 -5.11 18.72 -5.79
C ASN A 124 -4.48 18.58 -4.38
N ASN A 125 -4.24 17.35 -3.95
CA ASN A 125 -3.47 17.04 -2.74
C ASN A 125 -2.09 16.49 -3.17
N LEU A 126 -1.02 17.05 -2.59
CA LEU A 126 0.36 16.76 -2.96
C LEU A 126 1.07 15.82 -1.95
N ASP A 127 0.37 15.37 -0.92
CA ASP A 127 0.86 14.39 0.05
C ASP A 127 0.49 12.99 -0.45
N VAL A 128 1.38 12.39 -1.25
CA VAL A 128 1.13 11.09 -1.90
C VAL A 128 1.78 9.98 -1.09
N ARG A 129 0.96 9.22 -0.34
CA ARG A 129 1.42 8.18 0.59
C ARG A 129 1.61 6.82 -0.06
N SER A 130 0.79 6.50 -1.06
CA SER A 130 0.79 5.17 -1.70
C SER A 130 0.63 5.29 -3.22
N LEU A 131 1.28 4.39 -3.95
CA LEU A 131 1.12 4.20 -5.40
C LEU A 131 0.83 2.72 -5.68
N ALA A 132 -0.15 2.45 -6.53
CA ALA A 132 -0.46 1.11 -7.01
C ALA A 132 -0.36 1.06 -8.54
N PHE A 133 0.45 0.14 -9.05
CA PHE A 133 0.76 0.04 -10.48
C PHE A 133 0.01 -1.13 -11.11
N GLY A 134 -0.70 -0.87 -12.21
CA GLY A 134 -1.36 -1.89 -13.02
C GLY A 134 -1.08 -1.67 -14.51
N LEU A 135 -1.61 -2.57 -15.34
CA LEU A 135 -1.42 -2.50 -16.79
C LEU A 135 -2.33 -1.47 -17.46
N ASP A 136 -3.43 -1.08 -16.80
CA ASP A 136 -4.39 -0.10 -17.33
C ASP A 136 -4.23 1.30 -16.72
N GLY A 137 -3.36 1.45 -15.72
CA GLY A 137 -3.11 2.71 -15.06
C GLY A 137 -2.38 2.58 -13.73
N ILE A 138 -2.25 3.71 -13.06
CA ILE A 138 -1.62 3.89 -11.77
C ILE A 138 -2.64 4.61 -10.86
N ALA A 139 -2.77 4.16 -9.62
CA ALA A 139 -3.55 4.85 -8.60
C ALA A 139 -2.62 5.46 -7.55
N ALA A 140 -2.94 6.67 -7.11
CA ALA A 140 -2.24 7.41 -6.06
C ALA A 140 -3.18 7.66 -4.88
N GLY A 141 -2.75 7.22 -3.70
CA GLY A 141 -3.43 7.47 -2.43
C GLY A 141 -2.81 8.70 -1.80
N THR A 142 -3.65 9.67 -1.46
CA THR A 142 -3.22 10.93 -0.86
C THR A 142 -3.80 11.12 0.53
N ASP A 143 -3.42 12.20 1.21
CA ASP A 143 -4.09 12.62 2.44
C ASP A 143 -5.55 13.09 2.24
N SER A 144 -6.01 13.19 0.98
CA SER A 144 -7.38 13.57 0.64
C SER A 144 -7.84 12.82 -0.62
N GLY A 145 -8.02 11.50 -0.49
CA GLY A 145 -8.65 10.65 -1.48
C GLY A 145 -7.70 9.98 -2.47
N VAL A 146 -8.31 9.34 -3.47
CA VAL A 146 -7.64 8.52 -4.48
C VAL A 146 -7.69 9.20 -5.84
N TYR A 147 -6.53 9.26 -6.49
CA TYR A 147 -6.40 9.74 -7.86
C TYR A 147 -5.95 8.59 -8.75
N GLU A 148 -6.46 8.55 -9.98
CA GLU A 148 -6.02 7.58 -10.98
C GLU A 148 -5.40 8.30 -12.18
N SER A 149 -4.48 7.60 -12.83
CA SER A 149 -3.80 8.06 -14.03
C SER A 149 -3.60 6.91 -15.00
N SER A 150 -3.85 7.15 -16.28
CA SER A 150 -3.55 6.16 -17.32
C SER A 150 -2.06 6.06 -17.64
N ASP A 151 -1.27 7.09 -17.31
CA ASP A 151 0.14 7.22 -17.68
C ASP A 151 1.11 7.54 -16.54
N GLY A 152 0.62 8.00 -15.40
CA GLY A 152 1.41 8.46 -14.25
C GLY A 152 1.74 9.95 -14.27
N HIS A 153 1.29 10.69 -15.29
CA HIS A 153 1.58 12.12 -15.48
C HIS A 153 0.34 13.00 -15.38
N GLY A 154 -0.80 12.52 -15.92
CA GLY A 154 -2.09 13.17 -15.81
C GLY A 154 -3.01 12.43 -14.84
N TRP A 155 -3.37 13.08 -13.74
CA TRP A 155 -4.17 12.51 -12.66
C TRP A 155 -5.59 13.08 -12.66
N HIS A 156 -6.55 12.27 -12.26
CA HIS A 156 -7.89 12.74 -11.95
C HIS A 156 -8.36 12.12 -10.63
N ASP A 157 -9.15 12.90 -9.91
CA ASP A 157 -9.82 12.46 -8.71
C ASP A 157 -10.82 11.33 -9.03
N THR A 158 -10.88 10.33 -8.16
CA THR A 158 -11.79 9.18 -8.26
C THR A 158 -12.60 8.96 -6.97
N GLY A 159 -12.50 9.87 -6.00
CA GLY A 159 -13.28 9.85 -4.76
C GLY A 159 -12.46 9.50 -3.51
N LEU A 160 -13.20 9.23 -2.42
CA LEU A 160 -12.69 9.21 -1.04
C LEU A 160 -12.20 10.60 -0.58
N ASP A 161 -12.84 11.66 -1.07
CA ASP A 161 -12.51 13.05 -0.77
C ASP A 161 -12.56 13.31 0.74
N GLY A 162 -11.45 13.85 1.27
CA GLY A 162 -11.30 14.12 2.70
C GLY A 162 -10.84 12.92 3.52
N ASP A 163 -10.74 11.73 2.92
CA ASP A 163 -10.20 10.56 3.60
C ASP A 163 -8.68 10.43 3.33
N THR A 164 -7.93 10.02 4.35
CA THR A 164 -6.48 9.76 4.23
C THR A 164 -6.25 8.33 3.78
N VAL A 165 -5.61 8.16 2.62
CA VAL A 165 -5.39 6.86 1.98
C VAL A 165 -3.98 6.36 2.33
N SER A 166 -3.90 5.39 3.23
CA SER A 166 -2.62 4.84 3.71
C SER A 166 -1.97 3.86 2.73
N THR A 167 -2.79 3.09 2.00
CA THR A 167 -2.29 2.02 1.12
C THR A 167 -3.26 1.73 -0.02
N LEU A 168 -2.73 1.33 -1.18
CA LEU A 168 -3.49 0.93 -2.35
C LEU A 168 -2.95 -0.38 -2.95
N ALA A 169 -3.82 -1.14 -3.63
CA ALA A 169 -3.38 -2.15 -4.58
C ALA A 169 -4.34 -2.28 -5.77
N VAL A 170 -3.78 -2.65 -6.93
CA VAL A 170 -4.58 -3.02 -8.11
C VAL A 170 -5.07 -4.45 -7.92
N ALA A 171 -6.39 -4.62 -7.86
CA ALA A 171 -7.06 -5.91 -7.70
C ALA A 171 -7.44 -6.57 -9.03
N ALA A 172 -7.63 -5.78 -10.09
CA ALA A 172 -7.84 -6.27 -11.45
C ALA A 172 -7.50 -5.18 -12.48
N ASN A 173 -6.99 -5.59 -13.63
CA ASN A 173 -6.82 -4.72 -14.81
C ASN A 173 -8.06 -4.84 -15.72
N SER A 174 -8.48 -6.08 -16.01
CA SER A 174 -9.61 -6.38 -16.89
C SER A 174 -10.78 -7.05 -16.13
N PRO A 175 -12.05 -6.80 -16.49
CA PRO A 175 -12.53 -5.89 -17.56
C PRO A 175 -12.49 -4.40 -17.19
N GLN A 176 -12.20 -4.09 -15.92
CA GLN A 176 -12.14 -2.72 -15.39
C GLN A 176 -10.95 -2.59 -14.45
N PHE A 177 -10.24 -1.47 -14.54
CA PHE A 177 -9.22 -1.10 -13.59
C PHE A 177 -9.85 -1.01 -12.19
N THR A 178 -9.49 -1.96 -11.34
CA THR A 178 -10.07 -2.14 -10.02
C THR A 178 -9.01 -1.90 -8.98
N VAL A 179 -9.28 -0.95 -8.09
CA VAL A 179 -8.39 -0.54 -7.00
C VAL A 179 -9.04 -0.86 -5.67
N VAL A 180 -8.23 -1.33 -4.74
CA VAL A 180 -8.60 -1.45 -3.33
C VAL A 180 -7.77 -0.44 -2.54
N ALA A 181 -8.43 0.32 -1.67
CA ALA A 181 -7.85 1.41 -0.90
C ALA A 181 -8.07 1.21 0.60
N GLY A 182 -6.99 1.36 1.37
CA GLY A 182 -7.02 1.41 2.84
C GLY A 182 -7.03 2.84 3.34
N ILE A 183 -7.85 3.11 4.35
CA ILE A 183 -8.06 4.44 4.96
C ILE A 183 -7.59 4.41 6.43
N ASP A 184 -6.92 5.48 6.87
CA ASP A 184 -6.40 5.62 8.24
C ASP A 184 -6.73 6.95 8.95
N ASP A 185 -7.71 7.71 8.47
CA ASP A 185 -8.09 9.05 8.98
C ASP A 185 -8.85 9.09 10.33
N GLY A 186 -8.91 7.98 11.07
CA GLY A 186 -9.63 7.88 12.34
C GLY A 186 -11.17 7.88 12.23
N ASN A 187 -11.75 8.20 11.06
CA ASN A 187 -13.18 8.09 10.78
C ASN A 187 -13.47 6.87 9.90
N LEU A 188 -13.34 5.68 10.49
CA LEU A 188 -13.46 4.40 9.78
C LEU A 188 -14.92 3.95 9.53
N THR A 189 -15.85 4.90 9.35
CA THR A 189 -17.26 4.61 9.09
C THR A 189 -17.58 4.90 7.62
N PRO A 190 -18.12 3.94 6.84
CA PRO A 190 -18.59 2.60 7.22
C PRO A 190 -17.49 1.51 7.28
N GLY A 191 -16.24 1.81 6.91
CA GLY A 191 -15.14 0.87 7.02
C GLY A 191 -13.78 1.54 6.82
N PHE A 192 -12.73 0.74 6.81
CA PHE A 192 -11.34 1.17 6.59
C PHE A 192 -10.76 0.68 5.26
N LEU A 193 -11.51 -0.13 4.51
CA LEU A 193 -11.09 -0.69 3.24
C LEU A 193 -12.20 -0.50 2.22
N TYR A 194 -11.86 0.01 1.05
CA TYR A 194 -12.80 0.34 -0.01
C TYR A 194 -12.33 -0.24 -1.33
N ARG A 195 -13.27 -0.51 -2.22
CA ARG A 195 -13.00 -1.02 -3.57
C ARG A 195 -13.71 -0.17 -4.60
N SER A 196 -13.01 0.20 -5.67
CA SER A 196 -13.60 0.78 -6.87
C SER A 196 -13.31 -0.12 -8.07
N ALA A 197 -14.28 -0.23 -8.98
CA ALA A 197 -14.11 -0.86 -10.30
C ALA A 197 -14.47 0.18 -11.36
N GLY A 198 -13.46 0.82 -11.95
CA GLY A 198 -13.64 1.86 -12.97
C GLY A 198 -13.75 3.30 -12.45
N GLY A 199 -12.99 3.66 -11.41
CA GLY A 199 -12.52 5.04 -11.19
C GLY A 199 -13.55 6.11 -10.79
N GLY A 200 -14.43 5.85 -9.83
CA GLY A 200 -15.33 6.91 -9.35
C GLY A 200 -16.44 6.51 -8.38
N THR A 201 -16.58 5.22 -8.06
CA THR A 201 -17.51 4.76 -7.02
C THR A 201 -16.81 3.77 -6.12
N TRP A 202 -16.80 4.08 -4.83
CA TRP A 202 -16.13 3.28 -3.81
C TRP A 202 -17.15 2.57 -2.95
N GLN A 203 -16.94 1.28 -2.74
CA GLN A 203 -17.76 0.44 -1.88
C GLN A 203 -16.93 -0.06 -0.70
N PRO A 204 -17.42 0.06 0.54
CA PRO A 204 -16.70 -0.48 1.69
C PRO A 204 -16.64 -2.01 1.62
N LEU A 205 -15.47 -2.56 1.92
CA LEU A 205 -15.24 -3.99 2.06
C LEU A 205 -15.31 -4.36 3.54
N GLN A 206 -16.15 -5.34 3.87
CA GLN A 206 -16.37 -5.79 5.26
C GLN A 206 -16.32 -7.33 5.41
N SER A 207 -16.47 -8.07 4.31
CA SER A 207 -16.58 -9.53 4.35
C SER A 207 -15.27 -10.16 4.83
N GLY A 208 -15.32 -10.77 6.02
CA GLY A 208 -14.18 -11.43 6.65
C GLY A 208 -13.11 -10.49 7.23
N LEU A 209 -13.43 -9.19 7.32
CA LEU A 209 -12.56 -8.19 7.94
C LEU A 209 -13.04 -7.80 9.35
N PRO A 210 -12.14 -7.47 10.28
CA PRO A 210 -12.50 -7.02 11.61
C PRO A 210 -13.02 -5.57 11.58
N ALA A 211 -14.01 -5.27 12.41
CA ALA A 211 -14.46 -3.88 12.57
C ALA A 211 -13.38 -3.01 13.21
N GLY A 212 -13.22 -1.77 12.72
CA GLY A 212 -12.31 -0.76 13.29
C GLY A 212 -10.83 -1.18 13.30
N ALA A 213 -10.38 -1.95 12.31
CA ALA A 213 -8.95 -2.08 12.02
C ALA A 213 -8.48 -0.91 11.15
N VAL A 214 -7.18 -0.69 11.09
CA VAL A 214 -6.54 0.27 10.20
C VAL A 214 -5.66 -0.51 9.23
N ALA A 215 -5.71 -0.18 7.95
CA ALA A 215 -4.84 -0.78 6.94
C ALA A 215 -3.46 -0.13 6.99
N SER A 216 -2.41 -0.94 7.13
CA SER A 216 -1.02 -0.50 7.15
C SER A 216 -0.33 -0.77 5.81
N ALA A 217 -0.61 -1.91 5.19
CA ALA A 217 -0.11 -2.23 3.86
C ALA A 217 -1.09 -3.15 3.12
N LEU A 218 -1.12 -3.01 1.80
CA LEU A 218 -1.92 -3.83 0.91
C LEU A 218 -1.08 -4.12 -0.33
N THR A 219 -0.91 -5.41 -0.64
CA THR A 219 -0.12 -5.87 -1.78
C THR A 219 -0.92 -6.87 -2.59
N SER A 220 -0.67 -6.91 -3.89
CA SER A 220 -1.27 -7.87 -4.81
C SER A 220 -0.20 -8.66 -5.56
N GLY A 221 -0.48 -9.95 -5.78
CA GLY A 221 0.42 -10.86 -6.46
C GLY A 221 0.10 -10.98 -7.96
N PRO A 222 0.94 -11.73 -8.70
CA PRO A 222 0.64 -12.14 -10.05
C PRO A 222 -0.59 -13.07 -10.07
N ILE A 223 -1.15 -13.32 -11.25
CA ILE A 223 -2.29 -14.22 -11.42
C ILE A 223 -1.79 -15.62 -11.81
N ASP A 224 -2.17 -16.64 -11.05
CA ASP A 224 -1.91 -18.04 -11.42
C ASP A 224 -2.76 -18.41 -12.66
N GLN A 225 -2.17 -19.11 -13.62
CA GLN A 225 -2.95 -19.66 -14.73
C GLN A 225 -4.01 -20.68 -14.27
N ALA A 226 -3.74 -21.42 -13.20
CA ALA A 226 -4.69 -22.40 -12.64
C ALA A 226 -5.83 -21.74 -11.87
N VAL A 227 -5.59 -20.57 -11.27
CA VAL A 227 -6.55 -19.81 -10.47
C VAL A 227 -6.52 -18.35 -10.95
N PRO A 228 -7.33 -17.99 -11.96
CA PRO A 228 -7.22 -16.73 -12.69
C PRO A 228 -7.85 -15.53 -11.93
N THR A 229 -7.60 -15.46 -10.63
CA THR A 229 -7.98 -14.34 -9.76
C THR A 229 -6.72 -13.75 -9.15
N ARG A 230 -6.73 -12.44 -8.92
CA ARG A 230 -5.56 -11.79 -8.32
C ARG A 230 -5.55 -12.06 -6.82
N PRO A 231 -4.47 -12.60 -6.25
CA PRO A 231 -4.33 -12.73 -4.80
C PRO A 231 -3.92 -11.38 -4.20
N LEU A 232 -4.46 -11.08 -3.01
CA LEU A 232 -4.09 -9.90 -2.22
C LEU A 232 -3.77 -10.29 -0.78
N VAL A 233 -2.86 -9.56 -0.16
CA VAL A 233 -2.57 -9.61 1.27
C VAL A 233 -2.73 -8.21 1.84
N LEU A 234 -3.52 -8.11 2.89
CA LEU A 234 -3.81 -6.92 3.65
C LEU A 234 -3.20 -7.06 5.04
N VAL A 235 -2.36 -6.11 5.40
CA VAL A 235 -1.78 -5.98 6.72
C VAL A 235 -2.55 -4.89 7.47
N THR A 236 -3.00 -5.21 8.68
CA THR A 236 -3.78 -4.28 9.51
C THR A 236 -3.28 -4.24 10.95
N SER A 237 -3.72 -3.23 11.70
CA SER A 237 -3.54 -3.15 13.15
C SER A 237 -4.17 -4.31 13.95
N LYS A 238 -4.95 -5.20 13.31
CA LYS A 238 -5.60 -6.37 13.92
C LYS A 238 -5.20 -7.69 13.27
N GLY A 239 -4.10 -7.71 12.54
CA GLY A 239 -3.54 -8.92 11.90
C GLY A 239 -3.48 -8.85 10.39
N VAL A 240 -3.08 -9.96 9.79
CA VAL A 240 -2.87 -10.13 8.35
C VAL A 240 -4.04 -10.91 7.76
N TYR A 241 -4.58 -10.44 6.65
CA TYR A 241 -5.71 -11.02 5.93
C TYR A 241 -5.31 -11.25 4.49
N ARG A 242 -5.89 -12.27 3.85
CA ARG A 242 -5.71 -12.54 2.44
C ARG A 242 -7.03 -12.56 1.71
N SER A 243 -6.99 -12.24 0.42
CA SER A 243 -8.09 -12.43 -0.53
C SER A 243 -7.57 -13.23 -1.70
N GLY A 244 -8.30 -14.28 -2.09
CA GLY A 244 -8.04 -15.06 -3.30
C GLY A 244 -8.97 -14.70 -4.46
N ASP A 245 -9.78 -13.64 -4.31
CA ASP A 245 -10.87 -13.28 -5.22
C ASP A 245 -10.86 -11.78 -5.57
N SER A 246 -9.66 -11.24 -5.81
CA SER A 246 -9.46 -9.84 -6.20
C SER A 246 -10.09 -8.83 -5.23
N GLY A 247 -9.96 -9.11 -3.92
CA GLY A 247 -10.34 -8.22 -2.83
C GLY A 247 -11.83 -8.28 -2.47
N THR A 248 -12.59 -9.25 -2.97
CA THR A 248 -14.04 -9.34 -2.75
C THR A 248 -14.35 -9.91 -1.36
N THR A 249 -13.64 -10.95 -0.94
CA THR A 249 -13.73 -11.54 0.39
C THR A 249 -12.35 -11.72 1.00
N TRP A 250 -12.30 -11.64 2.33
CA TRP A 250 -11.07 -11.70 3.10
C TRP A 250 -11.12 -12.86 4.09
N THR A 251 -9.97 -13.47 4.32
CA THR A 251 -9.80 -14.50 5.35
C THR A 251 -8.57 -14.18 6.18
N PRO A 252 -8.60 -14.36 7.51
CA PRO A 252 -7.43 -14.15 8.35
C PRO A 252 -6.33 -15.15 7.97
N SER A 253 -5.09 -14.66 7.95
CA SER A 253 -3.90 -15.47 7.73
C SER A 253 -3.49 -16.12 9.06
N ASN A 254 -2.96 -17.33 9.00
CA ASN A 254 -2.46 -18.04 10.18
C ASN A 254 -0.94 -17.92 10.29
N GLY A 255 -0.39 -18.32 11.45
CA GLY A 255 1.06 -18.41 11.65
C GLY A 255 1.76 -17.07 11.87
N VAL A 256 1.04 -15.94 11.86
CA VAL A 256 1.53 -14.65 12.34
C VAL A 256 1.45 -14.65 13.88
N PRO A 257 2.58 -14.60 14.61
CA PRO A 257 2.60 -14.50 16.07
C PRO A 257 1.75 -13.33 16.59
N ALA A 258 0.92 -13.56 17.61
CA ALA A 258 0.03 -12.54 18.16
C ALA A 258 0.76 -11.34 18.81
N THR A 259 2.05 -11.49 19.10
CA THR A 259 2.91 -10.41 19.62
C THR A 259 3.44 -9.49 18.51
N LEU A 260 3.46 -9.97 17.26
CA LEU A 260 3.96 -9.21 16.12
C LEU A 260 2.84 -8.35 15.53
N VAL A 261 3.19 -7.12 15.21
CA VAL A 261 2.35 -6.20 14.44
C VAL A 261 2.96 -6.14 13.06
N ALA A 262 2.37 -6.86 12.11
CA ALA A 262 2.77 -6.73 10.72
C ALA A 262 2.53 -5.29 10.26
N THR A 263 3.50 -4.72 9.53
CA THR A 263 3.51 -3.33 9.07
C THR A 263 3.55 -3.25 7.55
N THR A 264 4.17 -4.23 6.89
CA THR A 264 4.40 -4.24 5.44
C THR A 264 4.30 -5.64 4.86
N ALA A 265 4.01 -5.74 3.57
CA ALA A 265 4.02 -7.01 2.83
C ALA A 265 4.30 -6.80 1.35
N ALA A 266 4.92 -7.79 0.71
CA ALA A 266 5.21 -7.80 -0.71
C ALA A 266 5.10 -9.22 -1.28
N TYR A 267 4.39 -9.36 -2.41
CA TYR A 267 4.36 -10.60 -3.19
C TYR A 267 5.62 -10.79 -4.02
N ASP A 268 5.99 -12.05 -4.26
CA ASP A 268 6.87 -12.40 -5.37
C ASP A 268 6.16 -12.06 -6.70
N PRO A 269 6.75 -11.21 -7.56
CA PRO A 269 6.17 -10.87 -8.86
C PRO A 269 6.10 -12.07 -9.83
N LEU A 270 6.79 -13.17 -9.55
CA LEU A 270 6.84 -14.37 -10.37
C LEU A 270 6.00 -15.53 -9.81
N ASP A 271 5.63 -15.51 -8.52
CA ASP A 271 4.93 -16.61 -7.86
C ASP A 271 3.79 -16.12 -6.94
N PRO A 272 2.52 -16.39 -7.27
CA PRO A 272 1.37 -15.97 -6.47
C PRO A 272 1.25 -16.66 -5.12
N SER A 273 2.03 -17.73 -4.87
CA SER A 273 2.07 -18.41 -3.59
C SER A 273 3.02 -17.76 -2.59
N VAL A 274 4.01 -17.01 -3.08
CA VAL A 274 5.08 -16.47 -2.26
C VAL A 274 4.79 -15.01 -1.88
N VAL A 275 4.70 -14.76 -0.58
CA VAL A 275 4.53 -13.41 -0.03
C VAL A 275 5.37 -13.29 1.23
N TYR A 276 6.06 -12.16 1.34
CA TYR A 276 6.79 -11.78 2.54
C TYR A 276 6.03 -10.71 3.29
N ALA A 277 6.09 -10.77 4.61
CA ALA A 277 5.52 -9.75 5.49
C ALA A 277 6.57 -9.33 6.52
N GLY A 278 6.63 -8.03 6.77
CA GLY A 278 7.47 -7.42 7.78
C GLY A 278 6.60 -7.04 8.97
N ALA A 279 7.14 -7.22 10.16
CA ALA A 279 6.49 -6.79 11.38
C ALA A 279 7.40 -5.87 12.19
N ASP A 280 6.77 -5.05 13.03
CA ASP A 280 7.37 -4.47 14.22
C ASP A 280 6.72 -5.12 15.48
N GLN A 281 7.36 -5.04 16.64
CA GLN A 281 6.75 -5.45 17.91
C GLN A 281 5.97 -4.28 18.53
N GLY A 282 5.07 -3.65 17.79
CA GLY A 282 4.14 -2.63 18.31
C GLY A 282 4.82 -1.49 19.08
N GLY A 283 5.96 -1.00 18.57
CA GLY A 283 6.69 0.11 19.19
C GLY A 283 7.68 -0.24 20.32
N SER A 284 8.09 -1.50 20.52
CA SER A 284 9.25 -1.82 21.38
C SER A 284 10.05 -3.05 20.94
N THR A 285 11.30 -2.80 20.53
CA THR A 285 12.44 -3.73 20.31
C THR A 285 12.13 -5.08 19.64
N GLY A 286 12.19 -5.10 18.30
CA GLY A 286 12.55 -6.30 17.52
C GLY A 286 11.40 -6.97 16.78
N GLY A 287 10.96 -6.40 15.66
CA GLY A 287 10.03 -7.06 14.73
C GLY A 287 10.57 -8.36 14.11
N ASP A 288 9.90 -8.93 13.10
CA ASP A 288 10.39 -10.13 12.42
C ASP A 288 10.02 -10.10 10.93
N MET A 289 10.77 -10.88 10.15
CA MET A 289 10.44 -11.15 8.75
C MET A 289 9.67 -12.46 8.70
N LEU A 290 8.55 -12.47 8.00
CA LEU A 290 7.66 -13.60 7.80
C LEU A 290 7.59 -13.93 6.32
N ARG A 291 7.36 -15.20 6.00
CA ARG A 291 7.17 -15.71 4.64
C ARG A 291 6.01 -16.69 4.59
N SER A 292 5.20 -16.57 3.55
CA SER A 292 4.20 -17.54 3.14
C SER A 292 4.62 -18.15 1.80
N THR A 293 4.29 -19.43 1.59
CA THR A 293 4.42 -20.14 0.30
C THR A 293 3.08 -20.74 -0.13
N ASP A 294 1.97 -20.18 0.35
CA ASP A 294 0.61 -20.66 0.13
C ASP A 294 -0.40 -19.50 -0.06
N SER A 295 0.05 -18.43 -0.73
CA SER A 295 -0.76 -17.24 -1.07
C SER A 295 -1.33 -16.53 0.17
N GLY A 296 -0.51 -16.42 1.21
CA GLY A 296 -0.83 -15.75 2.46
C GLY A 296 -1.76 -16.54 3.37
N MET A 297 -1.96 -17.84 3.16
CA MET A 297 -2.80 -18.65 4.06
C MET A 297 -2.09 -18.87 5.40
N THR A 298 -0.80 -19.17 5.36
CA THR A 298 0.04 -19.39 6.53
C THR A 298 1.39 -18.72 6.39
N PHE A 299 1.81 -18.02 7.44
CA PHE A 299 3.13 -17.39 7.52
C PHE A 299 4.03 -18.15 8.50
N ALA A 300 5.32 -18.16 8.20
CA ALA A 300 6.37 -18.65 9.07
C ALA A 300 7.52 -17.62 9.14
N ILE A 301 8.27 -17.63 10.24
CA ILE A 301 9.44 -16.76 10.41
C ILE A 301 10.50 -17.08 9.35
N ALA A 302 11.01 -16.04 8.70
CA ALA A 302 11.97 -16.07 7.61
C ALA A 302 12.98 -14.92 7.73
N ASP A 303 13.63 -14.82 8.89
CA ASP A 303 14.48 -13.69 9.31
C ASP A 303 15.97 -14.05 9.43
N THR A 304 16.37 -15.20 8.89
CA THR A 304 17.74 -15.72 9.01
C THR A 304 18.74 -14.72 8.43
N GLY A 305 19.73 -14.31 9.22
CA GLY A 305 20.73 -13.31 8.85
C GLY A 305 20.39 -11.87 9.25
N LEU A 306 19.16 -11.59 9.66
CA LEU A 306 18.78 -10.30 10.23
C LEU A 306 19.25 -10.19 11.71
N PRO A 307 19.65 -9.00 12.17
CA PRO A 307 20.15 -8.79 13.53
C PRO A 307 19.06 -9.03 14.58
N SER A 308 19.30 -9.91 15.55
CA SER A 308 18.30 -10.35 16.54
C SER A 308 17.74 -9.26 17.47
N SER A 309 18.42 -8.13 17.61
CA SER A 309 18.06 -7.05 18.55
C SER A 309 17.31 -5.87 17.90
N THR A 310 17.23 -5.80 16.56
CA THR A 310 16.79 -4.61 15.82
C THR A 310 16.11 -4.97 14.49
N LYS A 311 14.99 -5.69 14.55
CA LYS A 311 14.29 -6.20 13.36
C LYS A 311 12.97 -5.47 13.04
N ASN A 312 12.95 -4.15 13.12
CA ASN A 312 11.74 -3.42 12.71
C ASN A 312 11.70 -3.37 11.18
N VAL A 313 10.99 -4.29 10.55
CA VAL A 313 10.92 -4.36 9.09
C VAL A 313 9.95 -3.28 8.61
N GLU A 314 10.50 -2.20 8.06
CA GLU A 314 9.71 -1.04 7.63
C GLU A 314 9.28 -1.17 6.16
N ALA A 315 10.19 -1.66 5.30
CA ALA A 315 9.93 -1.80 3.87
C ALA A 315 10.52 -3.10 3.33
N ILE A 316 9.82 -3.68 2.36
CA ILE A 316 10.25 -4.86 1.60
C ILE A 316 10.15 -4.53 0.11
N GLY A 317 11.23 -4.76 -0.63
CA GLY A 317 11.25 -4.72 -2.09
C GLY A 317 11.63 -6.10 -2.64
N ILE A 318 10.87 -6.59 -3.62
CA ILE A 318 11.11 -7.90 -4.24
C ILE A 318 11.36 -7.72 -5.74
N GLY A 319 12.47 -8.28 -6.23
CA GLY A 319 12.83 -8.27 -7.64
C GLY A 319 12.48 -9.58 -8.34
N PRO A 320 12.02 -9.57 -9.60
CA PRO A 320 11.65 -10.76 -10.37
C PRO A 320 12.89 -11.54 -10.86
N THR A 321 13.66 -12.08 -9.93
CA THR A 321 14.85 -12.90 -10.22
C THR A 321 14.62 -14.35 -9.87
N ASN A 322 15.44 -15.25 -10.41
CA ASN A 322 15.48 -16.65 -10.00
C ASN A 322 16.95 -17.05 -9.78
N PRO A 323 17.43 -17.18 -8.52
CA PRO A 323 16.68 -17.14 -7.26
C PRO A 323 16.06 -15.77 -6.95
N LEU A 324 14.99 -15.73 -6.17
CA LEU A 324 14.22 -14.52 -5.85
C LEU A 324 15.05 -13.52 -5.03
N THR A 325 15.10 -12.25 -5.43
CA THR A 325 15.81 -11.20 -4.68
C THR A 325 14.84 -10.51 -3.74
N VAL A 326 15.11 -10.58 -2.44
CA VAL A 326 14.32 -9.89 -1.40
C VAL A 326 15.23 -8.87 -0.72
N VAL A 327 14.83 -7.59 -0.74
CA VAL A 327 15.52 -6.49 -0.08
C VAL A 327 14.63 -5.98 1.05
N VAL A 328 15.18 -5.78 2.23
CA VAL A 328 14.45 -5.28 3.40
C VAL A 328 15.15 -4.09 4.04
N ALA A 329 14.36 -3.14 4.50
CA ALA A 329 14.81 -2.08 5.39
C ALA A 329 14.47 -2.43 6.83
N LEU A 330 15.46 -2.31 7.70
CA LEU A 330 15.28 -2.35 9.13
C LEU A 330 15.42 -0.94 9.70
N ASP A 331 14.41 -0.48 10.42
CA ASP A 331 14.37 0.86 11.00
C ASP A 331 14.06 0.81 12.51
N PRO A 332 15.09 0.63 13.35
CA PRO A 332 14.88 0.52 14.78
C PRO A 332 14.50 1.88 15.40
N PRO A 333 13.76 1.92 16.52
CA PRO A 333 13.34 3.19 17.14
C PRO A 333 14.49 4.06 17.63
N SER A 334 15.68 3.46 17.80
CA SER A 334 16.93 4.17 18.09
C SER A 334 17.50 4.95 16.90
N GLY A 335 16.89 4.82 15.72
CA GLY A 335 17.39 5.29 14.43
C GLY A 335 18.52 4.42 13.88
N GLY A 336 19.03 4.81 12.71
CA GLY A 336 20.11 4.08 12.02
C GLY A 336 19.59 3.01 11.07
N ALA A 337 18.64 3.39 10.21
CA ALA A 337 18.06 2.50 9.22
C ALA A 337 19.13 1.78 8.39
N SER A 338 18.87 0.50 8.10
CA SER A 338 19.83 -0.38 7.43
C SER A 338 19.13 -1.28 6.43
N LEU A 339 19.85 -1.64 5.37
CA LEU A 339 19.33 -2.47 4.28
C LEU A 339 19.99 -3.84 4.32
N TYR A 340 19.19 -4.88 4.08
CA TYR A 340 19.65 -6.25 3.90
C TYR A 340 19.04 -6.82 2.63
N ALA A 341 19.74 -7.77 2.01
CA ALA A 341 19.23 -8.51 0.88
C ALA A 341 19.46 -10.00 1.04
N MET A 342 18.58 -10.78 0.42
CA MET A 342 18.67 -12.23 0.33
C MET A 342 18.34 -12.67 -1.09
N ALA A 343 19.02 -13.71 -1.55
CA ALA A 343 18.58 -14.51 -2.70
C ALA A 343 17.89 -15.78 -2.17
N ASP A 344 16.56 -15.86 -2.26
CA ASP A 344 15.82 -17.05 -1.84
C ASP A 344 15.93 -18.14 -2.91
N SER A 345 16.88 -19.05 -2.68
CA SER A 345 17.13 -20.24 -3.49
C SER A 345 16.39 -21.48 -2.96
N SER A 346 15.58 -21.34 -1.91
CA SER A 346 14.77 -22.43 -1.36
C SER A 346 13.44 -22.63 -2.09
N LEU A 347 13.02 -21.64 -2.89
CA LEU A 347 11.77 -21.68 -3.65
C LEU A 347 11.90 -22.58 -4.90
N PRO A 348 10.82 -23.30 -5.27
CA PRO A 348 10.78 -24.00 -6.53
C PRO A 348 10.79 -23.02 -7.72
N ALA A 349 10.89 -23.57 -8.94
CA ALA A 349 10.67 -22.75 -10.13
C ALA A 349 9.25 -22.15 -10.09
N PRO A 350 9.08 -20.85 -10.43
CA PRO A 350 7.78 -20.21 -10.40
C PRO A 350 6.76 -20.90 -11.32
N PRO A 351 5.46 -20.87 -10.97
CA PRO A 351 4.42 -21.44 -11.82
C PRO A 351 4.23 -20.65 -13.11
N GLN A 352 3.45 -21.20 -14.03
CA GLN A 352 3.03 -20.44 -15.21
C GLN A 352 1.95 -19.43 -14.80
N LEU A 353 2.22 -18.15 -15.08
CA LEU A 353 1.28 -17.07 -14.80
C LEU A 353 0.25 -16.92 -15.92
N ALA A 354 -0.96 -16.49 -15.55
CA ALA A 354 -1.96 -16.08 -16.52
C ALA A 354 -1.48 -14.81 -17.23
N PRO A 355 -1.63 -14.70 -18.56
CA PRO A 355 -1.34 -13.47 -19.25
C PRO A 355 -2.35 -12.41 -18.82
N GLU A 356 -1.84 -11.27 -18.36
CA GLU A 356 -2.65 -10.08 -18.18
C GLU A 356 -2.61 -9.25 -19.46
N ALA A 357 -3.77 -8.99 -20.03
CA ALA A 357 -3.91 -8.02 -21.11
C ALA A 357 -4.49 -6.73 -20.54
N PRO A 358 -4.07 -5.56 -21.05
CA PRO A 358 -4.75 -4.30 -20.77
C PRO A 358 -6.27 -4.42 -21.03
N GLY A 359 -7.08 -3.99 -20.07
CA GLY A 359 -8.53 -3.83 -20.11
C GLY A 359 -8.94 -2.41 -20.54
N ALA A 360 -10.21 -2.03 -20.34
CA ALA A 360 -10.70 -0.71 -20.77
C ALA A 360 -9.86 0.41 -20.14
N PRO A 361 -9.38 1.40 -20.93
CA PRO A 361 -8.51 2.46 -20.42
C PRO A 361 -9.20 3.22 -19.29
N VAL A 362 -8.45 3.53 -18.22
CA VAL A 362 -8.89 4.43 -17.16
C VAL A 362 -9.33 5.74 -17.82
N THR A 363 -10.65 5.99 -17.82
CA THR A 363 -11.22 7.07 -18.62
C THR A 363 -10.98 8.38 -17.89
N THR A 364 -9.93 9.09 -18.28
CA THR A 364 -9.64 10.44 -17.79
C THR A 364 -10.68 11.41 -18.36
N VAL A 365 -11.90 11.46 -17.81
CA VAL A 365 -12.84 12.54 -18.16
C VAL A 365 -12.35 13.80 -17.44
N VAL A 366 -11.34 14.45 -18.03
CA VAL A 366 -11.03 15.84 -17.74
C VAL A 366 -12.24 16.63 -18.22
N SER A 367 -13.20 16.84 -17.33
CA SER A 367 -14.27 17.80 -17.56
C SER A 367 -13.62 19.16 -17.54
N THR A 368 -13.06 19.61 -18.67
CA THR A 368 -12.90 21.04 -18.92
C THR A 368 -14.28 21.64 -18.64
N PRO A 369 -14.43 22.63 -17.74
CA PRO A 369 -15.72 23.25 -17.51
C PRO A 369 -16.11 23.89 -18.84
N HIS A 370 -17.00 23.24 -19.59
CA HIS A 370 -17.61 23.86 -20.74
C HIS A 370 -18.39 25.03 -20.16
N ALA A 371 -18.00 26.26 -20.52
CA ALA A 371 -18.73 27.46 -20.15
C ALA A 371 -20.20 27.22 -20.47
N THR A 372 -21.04 27.15 -19.44
CA THR A 372 -22.48 27.05 -19.56
C THR A 372 -22.94 28.33 -20.27
N PRO A 373 -23.61 28.27 -21.44
CA PRO A 373 -24.30 29.44 -21.93
C PRO A 373 -25.40 29.81 -20.92
N SER A 374 -25.37 31.05 -20.44
CA SER A 374 -26.37 31.61 -19.55
C SER A 374 -27.80 31.26 -20.01
N PRO A 375 -28.65 30.65 -19.16
CA PRO A 375 -30.01 30.38 -19.56
C PRO A 375 -30.79 31.70 -19.68
N SER A 376 -31.29 31.97 -20.89
CA SER A 376 -32.25 33.04 -21.15
C SER A 376 -33.52 32.81 -20.35
N ARG A 377 -33.89 33.82 -19.55
CA ARG A 377 -35.09 33.89 -18.70
C ARG A 377 -36.39 33.64 -19.48
N PRO A 378 -37.21 32.63 -19.13
CA PRO A 378 -38.60 32.52 -19.60
C PRO A 378 -39.56 33.36 -18.72
N PRO A 379 -40.72 33.79 -19.25
CA PRO A 379 -41.66 34.65 -18.55
C PRO A 379 -42.42 33.91 -17.42
N SER A 380 -42.73 34.69 -16.38
CA SER A 380 -43.44 34.31 -15.16
C SER A 380 -44.75 33.57 -15.43
N ARG A 381 -44.89 32.36 -14.87
CA ARG A 381 -46.18 31.68 -14.70
C ARG A 381 -46.61 31.72 -13.24
N THR A 382 -47.90 31.98 -13.06
CA THR A 382 -48.64 32.10 -11.82
C THR A 382 -48.70 30.78 -11.05
N SER A 383 -48.56 30.88 -9.73
CA SER A 383 -48.59 29.79 -8.75
C SER A 383 -49.95 29.08 -8.70
N PRO A 384 -50.01 27.74 -8.64
CA PRO A 384 -51.20 27.03 -8.17
C PRO A 384 -51.18 26.87 -6.64
N THR A 385 -52.36 26.97 -6.06
CA THR A 385 -52.74 26.77 -4.66
C THR A 385 -52.27 25.41 -4.09
N PRO A 386 -51.77 25.33 -2.84
CA PRO A 386 -51.28 24.08 -2.28
C PRO A 386 -52.44 23.14 -1.88
N GLN A 387 -52.34 21.87 -2.28
CA GLN A 387 -53.17 20.78 -1.74
C GLN A 387 -52.55 20.24 -0.42
N PRO A 388 -53.37 19.78 0.54
CA PRO A 388 -52.88 19.24 1.80
C PRO A 388 -52.22 17.86 1.62
N ALA A 389 -51.04 17.68 2.23
CA ALA A 389 -50.32 16.42 2.25
C ALA A 389 -51.03 15.39 3.16
N THR A 390 -51.22 14.17 2.68
CA THR A 390 -51.62 13.01 3.49
C THR A 390 -50.47 12.02 3.58
N GLY A 391 -50.22 11.47 4.79
CA GLY A 391 -49.17 10.47 5.03
C GLY A 391 -48.00 10.98 5.89
N PHE A 392 -46.89 10.24 5.87
CA PHE A 392 -45.71 10.34 6.76
C PHE A 392 -45.16 11.76 6.98
N ALA A 393 -45.39 12.68 6.04
CA ALA A 393 -45.07 14.11 6.16
C ALA A 393 -45.86 14.84 7.28
N ALA A 394 -47.08 14.40 7.61
CA ALA A 394 -47.87 14.93 8.73
C ALA A 394 -47.39 14.41 10.09
N PHE A 395 -46.71 13.25 10.14
CA PHE A 395 -46.09 12.75 11.37
C PHE A 395 -44.84 13.55 11.75
N ALA A 396 -44.03 13.92 10.75
CA ALA A 396 -42.83 14.73 10.97
C ALA A 396 -43.15 16.16 11.46
N GLN A 397 -44.30 16.73 11.09
CA GLN A 397 -44.72 18.07 11.53
C GLN A 397 -45.31 18.12 12.95
N ASN A 398 -45.77 17.00 13.51
CA ASN A 398 -46.31 16.95 14.88
C ASN A 398 -45.32 16.44 15.94
N ALA A 399 -44.12 15.98 15.55
CA ALA A 399 -43.15 15.42 16.49
C ALA A 399 -42.32 16.48 17.25
N PHE A 400 -42.36 17.76 16.86
CA PHE A 400 -41.50 18.82 17.42
C PHE A 400 -42.24 19.95 18.14
N HIS A 401 -43.26 19.62 18.94
CA HIS A 401 -43.88 20.55 19.88
C HIS A 401 -43.93 20.01 21.32
N TRP A 402 -42.85 19.35 21.76
CA TRP A 402 -42.65 19.14 23.19
C TRP A 402 -42.30 20.49 23.82
N PRO A 403 -42.96 20.91 24.92
CA PRO A 403 -42.56 22.12 25.63
C PRO A 403 -41.07 22.01 25.95
N THR A 404 -40.28 23.05 25.64
CA THR A 404 -38.85 23.14 25.95
C THR A 404 -38.46 22.63 27.35
N PRO A 405 -39.24 22.85 28.43
CA PRO A 405 -38.94 22.26 29.74
C PRO A 405 -38.99 20.72 29.76
N LEU A 406 -39.88 20.07 29.00
CA LEU A 406 -40.02 18.62 28.99
C LEU A 406 -38.84 17.92 28.28
N VAL A 407 -38.31 18.54 27.23
CA VAL A 407 -37.09 18.06 26.54
C VAL A 407 -35.87 18.21 27.46
N PHE A 408 -35.79 19.32 28.20
CA PHE A 408 -34.70 19.54 29.16
C PHE A 408 -34.75 18.54 30.33
N GLU A 409 -35.94 18.25 30.86
CA GLU A 409 -36.14 17.26 31.93
C GLU A 409 -35.75 15.85 31.47
N ILE A 410 -36.12 15.45 30.25
CA ILE A 410 -35.74 14.14 29.70
C ILE A 410 -34.22 14.03 29.52
N ILE A 411 -33.57 15.07 28.98
CA ILE A 411 -32.10 15.09 28.84
C ILE A 411 -31.42 15.05 30.21
N LEU A 412 -31.95 15.77 31.21
CA LEU A 412 -31.41 15.76 32.57
C LEU A 412 -31.53 14.37 33.21
N VAL A 413 -32.67 13.69 33.05
CA VAL A 413 -32.89 12.33 33.57
C VAL A 413 -31.94 11.33 32.88
N LEU A 414 -31.77 11.42 31.56
CA LEU A 414 -30.84 10.56 30.83
C LEU A 414 -29.39 10.80 31.23
N LEU A 415 -29.00 12.06 31.49
CA LEU A 415 -27.67 12.40 31.99
C LEU A 415 -27.44 11.86 33.41
N ILE A 416 -28.44 11.96 34.30
CA ILE A 416 -28.37 11.40 35.66
C ILE A 416 -28.25 9.88 35.61
N ILE A 417 -29.02 9.20 34.76
CA ILE A 417 -28.92 7.75 34.57
C ILE A 417 -27.54 7.36 34.03
N TYR A 418 -27.02 8.09 33.03
CA TYR A 418 -25.67 7.86 32.50
C TYR A 418 -24.59 8.04 33.56
N LEU A 419 -24.65 9.10 34.36
CA LEU A 419 -23.70 9.34 35.45
C LEU A 419 -23.82 8.29 36.55
N LEU A 420 -25.03 7.80 36.85
CA LEU A 420 -25.25 6.71 37.81
C LEU A 420 -24.65 5.38 37.31
N VAL A 421 -24.85 5.05 36.03
CA VAL A 421 -24.27 3.84 35.40
C VAL A 421 -22.74 3.94 35.38
N ARG A 422 -22.20 5.11 35.03
CA ARG A 422 -20.75 5.34 35.00
C ARG A 422 -20.12 5.31 36.40
N TRP A 423 -20.77 5.92 37.39
CA TRP A 423 -20.34 5.85 38.79
C TRP A 423 -20.39 4.41 39.32
N ARG A 424 -21.46 3.66 39.02
CA ARG A 424 -21.60 2.25 39.39
C ARG A 424 -20.52 1.37 38.75
N GLN A 425 -20.20 1.56 37.46
CA GLN A 425 -19.10 0.83 36.82
C GLN A 425 -17.78 1.10 37.53
N ARG A 426 -17.50 2.37 37.86
CA ARG A 426 -16.27 2.74 38.58
C ARG A 426 -16.19 2.11 39.98
N TYR A 427 -17.27 2.14 40.76
CA TYR A 427 -17.28 1.66 42.14
C TYR A 427 -17.16 0.13 42.27
N TYR A 428 -17.65 -0.64 41.28
CA TYR A 428 -17.66 -2.11 41.32
C TYR A 428 -16.56 -2.79 40.49
N VAL A 429 -15.96 -2.09 39.50
CA VAL A 429 -14.90 -2.65 38.64
C VAL A 429 -13.52 -2.12 39.01
N GLU A 430 -13.40 -0.84 39.37
CA GLU A 430 -12.11 -0.19 39.61
C GLU A 430 -11.77 -0.06 41.11
N GLY A 431 -12.73 -0.35 42.00
CA GLY A 431 -12.59 -0.13 43.45
C GLY A 431 -12.69 1.36 43.84
N PRO A 432 -12.97 1.68 45.12
CA PRO A 432 -13.05 3.07 45.55
C PRO A 432 -11.67 3.74 45.49
N PRO A 433 -11.61 5.07 45.25
CA PRO A 433 -10.34 5.80 45.16
C PRO A 433 -9.52 5.75 46.45
#